data_AF-A0A9X3KY71-F1
#
_entry.id   AF-A0A9X3KY71-F1
#
_cell.length_a   1.000
_cell.length_b   1.000
_cell.length_c   1.000
_cell.angle_alpha   90.00
_cell.angle_beta   90.00
_cell.angle_gamma   90.00
#
_symmetry.space_group_name_H-M   'P 1'
#
loop_
_entity.id
_entity.type
_entity.pdbx_description
1 polymer ?
#
loop_
_entity_poly.entity_id
_entity_poly.type
_entity_poly.pdbx_seq_one_letter_code
_entity_poly.pdbx_strand_id
1 'polypeptide(L)'
;MPHNKIVSDAINSYQETLSEAITIARTLTLEPFFELSFNTSAISSEWTESKLQDLRTGYALPDKRKCVLYIFKLDNPQQSKIVLSEIERAKDEQGTDDGKKNLCTFNRQFDGSETLYVGRSFTPRSRISQHLVSSKSGTYAMHLEEWAKPLALTINLTVYDVPQYSDKVEVERAMSVLETGVWDHLRPLLGRRGDR
;
A
#
# COMPACT_ATOMS: atom_id res chain seq x y z
N MET A 1 8.68 13.79 39.62
CA MET A 1 7.40 14.21 39.00
C MET A 1 6.48 13.00 38.98
N PRO A 2 5.21 13.10 39.39
CA PRO A 2 4.37 11.92 39.48
C PRO A 2 4.18 11.35 38.08
N HIS A 3 4.45 10.05 37.91
CA HIS A 3 4.41 9.35 36.61
C HIS A 3 3.12 9.61 35.81
N ASN A 4 2.00 9.87 36.50
CA ASN A 4 0.71 10.22 35.90
C ASN A 4 0.75 11.52 35.07
N LYS A 5 1.58 12.51 35.43
CA LYS A 5 1.69 13.76 34.67
C LYS A 5 2.38 13.53 33.32
N ILE A 6 3.46 12.74 33.30
CA ILE A 6 4.20 12.42 32.07
C ILE A 6 3.31 11.71 31.06
N VAL A 7 2.52 10.72 31.51
CA VAL A 7 1.60 9.98 30.63
C VAL A 7 0.49 10.89 30.10
N SER A 8 -0.10 11.73 30.95
CA SER A 8 -1.15 12.67 30.51
C SER A 8 -0.61 13.70 29.51
N ASP A 9 0.57 14.25 29.75
CA ASP A 9 1.20 15.23 28.86
C ASP A 9 1.53 14.60 27.49
N ALA A 10 1.99 13.34 27.48
CA ALA A 10 2.25 12.59 26.25
C ALA A 10 0.98 12.31 25.44
N ILE A 11 -0.12 11.93 26.10
CA ILE A 11 -1.42 11.71 25.46
C ILE A 11 -1.92 13.01 24.83
N ASN A 12 -1.86 14.12 25.55
CA ASN A 12 -2.31 15.42 25.05
C ASN A 12 -1.49 15.86 23.83
N SER A 13 -0.16 15.75 23.89
CA SER A 13 0.73 16.08 22.77
C SER A 13 0.48 15.20 21.54
N TYR A 14 0.20 13.90 21.75
CA TYR A 14 -0.16 13.00 20.65
C TYR A 14 -1.52 13.37 20.04
N GLN A 15 -2.52 13.70 20.87
CA GLN A 15 -3.83 14.13 20.41
C GLN A 15 -3.76 15.42 19.58
N GLU A 16 -2.97 16.41 20.01
CA GLU A 16 -2.72 17.64 19.25
C GLU A 16 -2.11 17.32 17.88
N THR A 17 -1.03 16.53 17.87
CA THR A 17 -0.34 16.13 16.64
C THR A 17 -1.27 15.37 15.68
N LEU A 18 -2.10 14.47 16.20
CA LEU A 18 -3.06 13.70 15.39
C LEU A 18 -4.16 14.60 14.82
N SER A 19 -4.64 15.56 15.61
CA SER A 19 -5.68 16.51 15.19
C SER A 19 -5.18 17.43 14.08
N GLU A 20 -3.93 17.89 14.16
CA GLU A 20 -3.25 18.64 13.09
C GLU A 20 -3.13 17.79 11.83
N ALA A 21 -2.66 16.55 11.94
CA ALA A 21 -2.52 15.64 10.81
C ALA A 21 -3.87 15.36 10.11
N ILE A 22 -4.96 15.19 10.87
CA ILE A 22 -6.32 15.05 10.34
C ILE A 22 -6.76 16.32 9.63
N THR A 23 -6.47 17.49 10.20
CA THR A 23 -6.81 18.78 9.60
C THR A 23 -6.13 18.94 8.24
N ILE A 24 -4.84 18.65 8.16
CA ILE A 24 -4.09 18.66 6.89
C ILE A 24 -4.66 17.62 5.93
N ALA A 25 -4.91 16.39 6.39
CA ALA A 25 -5.46 15.33 5.55
C ALA A 25 -6.81 15.71 4.92
N ARG A 26 -7.66 16.46 5.64
CA ARG A 26 -8.93 16.99 5.11
C ARG A 26 -8.78 18.06 4.05
N THR A 27 -7.65 18.78 4.02
CA THR A 27 -7.35 19.76 2.97
C THR A 27 -6.77 19.13 1.71
N LEU A 28 -6.39 17.84 1.77
CA LEU A 28 -5.91 17.10 0.61
C LEU A 28 -7.08 16.78 -0.33
N THR A 29 -7.07 17.39 -1.51
CA THR A 29 -7.85 16.87 -2.64
C THR A 29 -7.00 15.82 -3.35
N LEU A 30 -7.44 14.57 -3.28
CA LEU A 30 -6.79 13.44 -3.94
C LEU A 30 -7.50 13.15 -5.26
N GLU A 31 -6.90 13.58 -6.37
CA GLU A 31 -7.36 13.21 -7.71
C GLU A 31 -6.62 11.96 -8.20
N PRO A 32 -7.31 10.98 -8.80
CA PRO A 32 -6.65 9.93 -9.56
C PRO A 32 -5.80 10.54 -10.67
N PHE A 33 -4.54 10.11 -10.79
CA PHE A 33 -3.67 10.55 -11.89
C PHE A 33 -3.07 9.39 -12.69
N PHE A 34 -3.20 8.17 -12.18
CA PHE A 34 -2.78 6.96 -12.89
C PHE A 34 -3.71 5.82 -12.52
N GLU A 35 -4.22 5.15 -13.55
CA GLU A 35 -5.09 4.00 -13.44
C GLU A 35 -4.60 2.89 -14.37
N LEU A 36 -4.63 1.66 -13.87
CA LEU A 36 -4.19 0.48 -14.61
C LEU A 36 -5.09 -0.71 -14.25
N SER A 37 -5.85 -1.17 -15.24
CA SER A 37 -6.54 -2.46 -15.18
C SER A 37 -5.69 -3.53 -15.85
N PHE A 38 -5.50 -4.68 -15.21
CA PHE A 38 -4.67 -5.76 -15.73
C PHE A 38 -5.10 -7.13 -15.24
N ASN A 39 -4.71 -8.15 -15.99
CA ASN A 39 -4.84 -9.54 -15.57
C ASN A 39 -3.50 -10.04 -14.99
N THR A 40 -3.54 -10.73 -13.85
CA THR A 40 -2.32 -11.24 -13.19
C THR A 40 -1.53 -12.23 -14.04
N SER A 41 -2.16 -12.91 -15.01
CA SER A 41 -1.47 -13.82 -15.93
C SER A 41 -0.44 -13.11 -16.83
N ALA A 42 -0.63 -11.80 -17.08
CA ALA A 42 0.23 -11.00 -17.95
C ALA A 42 1.48 -10.43 -17.23
N ILE A 43 1.58 -10.57 -15.90
CA ILE A 43 2.67 -9.97 -15.15
C ILE A 43 4.01 -10.61 -15.55
N SER A 44 4.95 -9.77 -15.96
CA SER A 44 6.38 -10.04 -16.09
C SER A 44 7.16 -8.77 -15.73
N SER A 45 8.48 -8.87 -15.63
CA SER A 45 9.34 -7.71 -15.42
C SER A 45 9.22 -6.69 -16.56
N GLU A 46 9.26 -7.15 -17.81
CA GLU A 46 9.16 -6.32 -19.02
C GLU A 46 7.77 -5.67 -19.14
N TRP A 47 6.71 -6.45 -18.87
CA TRP A 47 5.35 -5.92 -18.87
C TRP A 47 5.17 -4.85 -17.79
N THR A 48 5.69 -5.10 -16.59
CA THR A 48 5.59 -4.17 -15.46
C THR A 48 6.32 -2.87 -15.74
N GLU A 49 7.54 -2.94 -16.30
CA GLU A 49 8.30 -1.75 -16.68
C GLU A 49 7.55 -0.92 -17.72
N SER A 50 7.02 -1.57 -18.76
CA SER A 50 6.25 -0.89 -19.81
C SER A 50 4.99 -0.21 -19.26
N LYS A 51 4.22 -0.88 -18.39
CA LYS A 51 2.97 -0.33 -17.85
C LYS A 51 3.17 0.78 -16.83
N LEU A 52 4.27 0.78 -16.10
CA LEU A 52 4.55 1.79 -15.07
C LEU A 52 5.44 2.94 -15.56
N GLN A 53 5.73 3.02 -16.87
CA GLN A 53 6.61 4.04 -17.43
C GLN A 53 6.10 5.47 -17.18
N ASP A 54 4.77 5.66 -17.22
CA ASP A 54 4.11 6.96 -17.04
C ASP A 54 3.93 7.32 -15.56
N LEU A 55 4.05 6.34 -14.66
CA LEU A 55 3.99 6.57 -13.22
C LEU A 55 5.29 7.21 -12.76
N ARG A 56 5.26 8.33 -12.04
CA ARG A 56 6.48 9.03 -11.59
C ARG A 56 7.45 8.16 -10.78
N THR A 57 8.74 8.48 -10.85
CA THR A 57 9.77 7.76 -10.08
C THR A 57 9.84 8.19 -8.63
N GLY A 58 9.55 9.47 -8.34
CA GLY A 58 9.81 10.08 -7.04
C GLY A 58 11.22 10.65 -6.86
N TYR A 59 12.14 10.41 -7.80
CA TYR A 59 13.52 10.88 -7.74
C TYR A 59 13.74 12.21 -8.45
N ALA A 60 12.90 12.54 -9.43
CA ALA A 60 12.99 13.80 -10.18
C ALA A 60 12.66 15.00 -9.27
N LEU A 61 13.32 16.14 -9.50
CA LEU A 61 13.06 17.39 -8.75
C LEU A 61 11.57 17.78 -8.62
N PRO A 62 10.73 17.72 -9.68
CA PRO A 62 9.31 18.05 -9.56
C PRO A 62 8.49 17.02 -8.75
N ASP A 63 9.02 15.81 -8.53
CA ASP A 63 8.37 14.73 -7.79
C ASP A 63 8.91 14.58 -6.37
N LYS A 64 10.01 15.26 -6.05
CA LYS A 64 10.66 15.16 -4.76
C LYS A 64 9.70 15.64 -3.67
N ARG A 65 9.48 14.78 -2.68
CA ARG A 65 8.52 14.96 -1.57
C ARG A 65 7.04 14.85 -1.94
N LYS A 66 6.68 14.48 -3.17
CA LYS A 66 5.30 14.14 -3.50
C LYS A 66 5.03 12.69 -3.13
N CYS A 67 4.09 12.49 -2.20
CA CYS A 67 3.60 11.16 -1.86
C CYS A 67 2.49 10.77 -2.83
N VAL A 68 2.22 9.48 -2.98
CA VAL A 68 0.97 9.00 -3.57
C VAL A 68 0.24 8.13 -2.57
N LEU A 69 -1.07 8.03 -2.73
CA LEU A 69 -1.86 6.91 -2.22
C LEU A 69 -2.19 6.00 -3.39
N TYR A 70 -2.11 4.69 -3.22
CA TYR A 70 -2.50 3.73 -4.25
C TYR A 70 -3.34 2.60 -3.66
N ILE A 71 -4.29 2.14 -4.47
CA ILE A 71 -5.27 1.11 -4.09
C ILE A 71 -5.31 0.07 -5.20
N PHE A 72 -5.18 -1.20 -4.83
CA PHE A 72 -5.45 -2.33 -5.69
C PHE A 72 -6.82 -2.91 -5.32
N LYS A 73 -7.70 -3.07 -6.30
CA LYS A 73 -9.00 -3.72 -6.13
C LYS A 73 -9.13 -4.92 -7.05
N LEU A 74 -9.77 -5.97 -6.55
CA LEU A 74 -10.29 -7.05 -7.36
C LEU A 74 -11.49 -6.54 -8.15
N ASP A 75 -11.56 -6.90 -9.43
CA ASP A 75 -12.76 -6.63 -10.23
C ASP A 75 -13.95 -7.49 -9.78
N ASN A 76 -13.67 -8.67 -9.22
CA ASN A 76 -14.65 -9.63 -8.73
C ASN A 76 -14.38 -9.95 -7.23
N PRO A 77 -15.17 -9.38 -6.30
CA PRO A 77 -14.99 -9.59 -4.86
C PRO A 77 -15.22 -11.03 -4.40
N GLN A 78 -15.95 -11.85 -5.17
CA GLN A 78 -16.17 -13.26 -4.87
C GLN A 78 -14.86 -14.08 -4.99
N GLN A 79 -13.82 -13.52 -5.60
CA GLN A 79 -12.48 -14.12 -5.66
C GLN A 79 -11.62 -13.85 -4.40
N SER A 80 -12.11 -13.07 -3.43
CA SER A 80 -11.39 -12.78 -2.17
C SER A 80 -10.97 -14.04 -1.41
N LYS A 81 -11.84 -15.06 -1.34
CA LYS A 81 -11.55 -16.32 -0.67
C LYS A 81 -10.40 -17.10 -1.33
N ILE A 82 -10.37 -17.17 -2.66
CA ILE A 82 -9.27 -17.86 -3.38
C ILE A 82 -7.96 -17.08 -3.23
N VAL A 83 -8.02 -15.74 -3.27
CA VAL A 83 -6.86 -14.88 -2.99
C VAL A 83 -6.25 -15.16 -1.62
N LEU A 84 -7.07 -15.18 -0.56
CA LEU A 84 -6.60 -15.43 0.80
C LEU A 84 -5.98 -16.82 0.94
N SER A 85 -6.60 -17.84 0.33
CA SER A 85 -6.10 -19.22 0.37
C SER A 85 -4.76 -19.36 -0.35
N GLU A 86 -4.59 -18.69 -1.49
CA GLU A 86 -3.38 -18.82 -2.30
C GLU A 86 -2.19 -18.03 -1.75
N ILE A 87 -2.41 -16.84 -1.19
CA ILE A 87 -1.31 -16.12 -0.53
C ILE A 87 -0.87 -16.83 0.75
N GLU A 88 -1.80 -17.49 1.46
CA GLU A 88 -1.50 -18.34 2.60
C GLU A 88 -0.62 -19.52 2.18
N ARG A 89 -1.03 -20.28 1.15
CA ARG A 89 -0.23 -21.36 0.57
C ARG A 89 1.16 -20.88 0.16
N ALA A 90 1.24 -19.75 -0.55
CA ALA A 90 2.51 -19.18 -1.00
C ALA A 90 3.43 -18.75 0.16
N LYS A 91 2.86 -18.33 1.29
CA LYS A 91 3.63 -18.01 2.50
C LYS A 91 4.18 -19.26 3.20
N ASP A 92 3.38 -20.31 3.27
CA ASP A 92 3.80 -21.57 3.88
C ASP A 92 4.96 -22.20 3.07
N GLU A 93 4.90 -22.11 1.74
CA GLU A 93 5.96 -22.57 0.82
C GLU A 93 7.26 -21.75 0.93
N GLN A 94 7.19 -20.48 1.34
CA GLN A 94 8.39 -19.66 1.59
C GLN A 94 9.16 -20.07 2.86
N GLY A 95 8.60 -20.96 3.68
CA GLY A 95 9.13 -21.33 4.99
C GLY A 95 10.43 -22.13 4.99
N THR A 96 10.88 -22.68 3.85
CA THR A 96 11.80 -23.84 3.85
C THR A 96 13.18 -23.64 3.18
N ASP A 97 13.45 -22.59 2.40
CA ASP A 97 14.72 -22.44 1.66
C ASP A 97 15.39 -21.05 1.77
N ASP A 98 16.70 -21.03 1.47
CA ASP A 98 17.55 -19.84 1.29
C ASP A 98 17.06 -19.00 0.10
N GLY A 99 16.03 -18.20 0.35
CA GLY A 99 15.40 -17.34 -0.67
C GLY A 99 14.10 -16.67 -0.23
N LYS A 100 13.85 -16.54 1.08
CA LYS A 100 12.60 -15.99 1.65
C LYS A 100 12.22 -14.65 1.02
N LYS A 101 11.20 -14.67 0.17
CA LYS A 101 10.52 -13.48 -0.33
C LYS A 101 9.60 -13.00 0.79
N ASN A 102 9.55 -11.70 1.04
CA ASN A 102 8.80 -11.16 2.17
C ASN A 102 7.36 -10.88 1.72
N LEU A 103 6.50 -11.89 1.68
CA LEU A 103 5.08 -11.66 1.38
C LEU A 103 4.41 -10.83 2.48
N CYS A 104 3.65 -9.82 2.08
CA CYS A 104 2.92 -8.93 2.98
C CYS A 104 1.90 -9.69 3.84
N THR A 105 1.47 -9.10 4.97
CA THR A 105 0.41 -9.67 5.82
C THR A 105 -0.88 -9.90 5.04
N PHE A 106 -1.64 -10.94 5.39
CA PHE A 106 -2.98 -11.18 4.86
C PHE A 106 -3.99 -11.10 6.01
N ASN A 107 -5.20 -10.62 5.71
CA ASN A 107 -6.22 -10.22 6.68
C ASN A 107 -7.46 -11.10 6.50
N ARG A 108 -7.44 -12.33 7.02
CA ARG A 108 -8.57 -13.29 6.88
C ARG A 108 -9.90 -12.74 7.40
N GLN A 109 -9.86 -11.82 8.36
CA GLN A 109 -11.04 -11.17 8.92
C GLN A 109 -11.80 -10.28 7.91
N PHE A 110 -11.22 -10.00 6.74
CA PHE A 110 -11.82 -9.20 5.69
C PHE A 110 -12.18 -10.00 4.43
N ASP A 111 -12.39 -11.32 4.55
CA ASP A 111 -12.97 -12.13 3.48
C ASP A 111 -14.27 -11.48 2.96
N GLY A 112 -14.46 -11.51 1.63
CA GLY A 112 -15.50 -10.76 0.93
C GLY A 112 -15.15 -9.31 0.54
N SER A 113 -14.01 -8.77 0.97
CA SER A 113 -13.54 -7.45 0.53
C SER A 113 -13.10 -7.47 -0.94
N GLU A 114 -13.48 -6.43 -1.68
CA GLU A 114 -12.97 -6.17 -3.03
C GLU A 114 -11.57 -5.54 -3.02
N THR A 115 -11.16 -4.94 -1.90
CA THR A 115 -9.90 -4.22 -1.83
C THR A 115 -8.79 -5.22 -1.55
N LEU A 116 -7.83 -5.31 -2.46
CA LEU A 116 -6.70 -6.21 -2.31
C LEU A 116 -5.61 -5.60 -1.42
N TYR A 117 -5.25 -4.34 -1.66
CA TYR A 117 -4.16 -3.68 -0.95
C TYR A 117 -4.30 -2.16 -1.00
N VAL A 118 -3.91 -1.50 0.09
CA VAL A 118 -3.80 -0.03 0.19
C VAL A 118 -2.37 0.28 0.60
N GLY A 119 -1.75 1.27 -0.05
CA GLY A 119 -0.46 1.77 0.40
C GLY A 119 -0.16 3.18 -0.06
N ARG A 120 0.91 3.74 0.50
CA ARG A 120 1.49 5.02 0.05
C ARG A 120 2.96 4.89 -0.29
N SER A 121 3.47 5.79 -1.13
CA SER A 121 4.89 5.83 -1.45
C SER A 121 5.35 7.20 -1.94
N PHE A 122 6.60 7.55 -1.61
CA PHE A 122 7.32 8.65 -2.27
C PHE A 122 8.07 8.19 -3.52
N THR A 123 8.21 6.87 -3.73
CA THR A 123 8.84 6.25 -4.89
C THR A 123 7.87 5.26 -5.55
N PRO A 124 6.74 5.74 -6.10
CA PRO A 124 5.62 4.88 -6.44
C PRO A 124 5.93 3.86 -7.51
N ARG A 125 6.67 4.22 -8.57
CA ARG A 125 7.06 3.26 -9.62
C ARG A 125 7.79 2.04 -9.05
N SER A 126 8.81 2.28 -8.23
CA SER A 126 9.58 1.19 -7.60
C SER A 126 8.72 0.38 -6.63
N ARG A 127 7.90 1.04 -5.80
CA ARG A 127 7.08 0.37 -4.80
C ARG A 127 5.97 -0.48 -5.42
N ILE A 128 5.26 0.05 -6.41
CA ILE A 128 4.21 -0.67 -7.15
C ILE A 128 4.82 -1.82 -7.96
N SER A 129 5.99 -1.61 -8.58
CA SER A 129 6.72 -2.70 -9.25
C SER A 129 7.02 -3.86 -8.30
N GLN A 130 7.48 -3.60 -7.06
CA GLN A 130 7.69 -4.65 -6.05
C GLN A 130 6.40 -5.41 -5.66
N HIS A 131 5.23 -4.77 -5.75
CA HIS A 131 3.96 -5.46 -5.53
C HIS A 131 3.59 -6.38 -6.69
N LEU A 132 3.93 -6.01 -7.92
CA LEU A 132 3.62 -6.79 -9.12
C LEU A 132 4.60 -7.95 -9.31
N VAL A 133 5.90 -7.67 -9.35
CA VAL A 133 6.96 -8.65 -9.62
C VAL A 133 7.75 -8.98 -8.36
N SER A 134 8.32 -10.18 -8.31
CA SER A 134 9.18 -10.58 -7.20
C SER A 134 10.50 -9.80 -7.22
N SER A 135 10.87 -9.23 -6.07
CA SER A 135 12.17 -8.59 -5.88
C SER A 135 13.08 -9.45 -5.02
N LYS A 136 14.38 -9.48 -5.33
CA LYS A 136 15.40 -10.23 -4.57
C LYS A 136 15.66 -9.70 -3.14
N SER A 137 15.13 -8.53 -2.77
CA SER A 137 15.37 -7.91 -1.47
C SER A 137 14.20 -8.14 -0.51
N GLY A 138 14.50 -8.14 0.80
CA GLY A 138 13.58 -8.50 1.87
C GLY A 138 12.44 -7.51 2.17
N THR A 139 11.87 -6.90 1.14
CA THR A 139 10.85 -5.88 1.27
C THR A 139 9.47 -6.54 1.31
N TYR A 140 8.69 -6.27 2.37
CA TYR A 140 7.33 -6.78 2.46
C TYR A 140 6.44 -6.21 1.34
N ALA A 141 5.95 -7.05 0.42
CA ALA A 141 5.09 -6.67 -0.69
C ALA A 141 4.15 -7.83 -1.11
N MET A 142 3.29 -7.59 -2.10
CA MET A 142 2.34 -8.62 -2.56
C MET A 142 2.98 -9.67 -3.45
N HIS A 143 3.98 -9.29 -4.26
CA HIS A 143 4.64 -10.14 -5.26
C HIS A 143 3.65 -10.98 -6.08
N LEU A 144 2.66 -10.31 -6.71
CA LEU A 144 1.54 -10.97 -7.39
C LEU A 144 1.96 -11.97 -8.47
N GLU A 145 3.07 -11.73 -9.16
CA GLU A 145 3.64 -12.66 -10.14
C GLU A 145 3.86 -14.07 -9.59
N GLU A 146 4.21 -14.20 -8.30
CA GLU A 146 4.63 -15.46 -7.69
C GLU A 146 3.47 -16.43 -7.45
N TRP A 147 2.31 -15.91 -7.07
CA TRP A 147 1.20 -16.74 -6.59
C TRP A 147 -0.12 -16.44 -7.30
N ALA A 148 -0.32 -15.21 -7.79
CA ALA A 148 -1.58 -14.81 -8.40
C ALA A 148 -1.60 -15.05 -9.93
N LYS A 149 -0.46 -15.31 -10.56
CA LYS A 149 -0.36 -15.53 -12.02
C LYS A 149 -1.23 -16.69 -12.51
N PRO A 150 -1.26 -17.87 -11.85
CA PRO A 150 -2.15 -18.98 -12.24
C PRO A 150 -3.64 -18.68 -12.05
N LEU A 151 -3.99 -17.72 -11.20
CA LEU A 151 -5.37 -17.38 -10.87
C LEU A 151 -6.03 -16.47 -11.93
N ALA A 152 -5.22 -15.84 -12.78
CA ALA A 152 -5.68 -14.92 -13.83
C ALA A 152 -6.72 -13.90 -13.31
N LEU A 153 -6.43 -13.27 -12.17
CA LEU A 153 -7.29 -12.27 -11.53
C LEU A 153 -7.26 -10.97 -12.32
N THR A 154 -8.41 -10.31 -12.46
CA THR A 154 -8.47 -8.94 -12.95
C THR A 154 -8.34 -7.97 -11.77
N ILE A 155 -7.33 -7.11 -11.82
CA ILE A 155 -7.00 -6.15 -10.77
C ILE A 155 -7.01 -4.74 -11.35
N ASN A 156 -7.66 -3.83 -10.63
CA ASN A 156 -7.69 -2.40 -10.91
C ASN A 156 -6.78 -1.69 -9.91
N LEU A 157 -5.73 -1.03 -10.41
CA LEU A 157 -4.85 -0.15 -9.66
C LEU A 157 -5.27 1.30 -9.91
N THR A 158 -5.57 2.02 -8.85
CA THR A 158 -5.78 3.48 -8.89
C THR A 158 -4.71 4.15 -8.02
N VAL A 159 -4.06 5.18 -8.56
CA VAL A 159 -3.05 5.97 -7.86
C VAL A 159 -3.51 7.43 -7.81
N TYR A 160 -3.56 7.97 -6.60
CA TYR A 160 -3.97 9.33 -6.29
C TYR A 160 -2.74 10.19 -6.02
N ASP A 161 -2.73 11.39 -6.60
CA ASP A 161 -1.66 12.35 -6.35
C ASP A 161 -1.94 13.08 -5.05
N VAL A 162 -0.88 13.30 -4.28
CA VAL A 162 -0.92 14.12 -3.07
C VAL A 162 -0.21 15.42 -3.43
N PRO A 163 -0.86 16.58 -3.23
CA PRO A 163 -0.25 17.88 -3.47
C PRO A 163 1.14 17.99 -2.83
N GLN A 164 2.01 18.79 -3.43
CA GLN A 164 3.33 19.07 -2.85
C GLN A 164 3.18 19.99 -1.65
N TYR A 165 3.88 19.68 -0.56
CA TYR A 165 3.96 20.55 0.62
C TYR A 165 5.38 21.00 0.90
N SER A 166 5.48 22.12 1.60
CA SER A 166 6.70 22.72 2.10
C SER A 166 7.38 21.83 3.16
N ASP A 167 6.60 21.33 4.13
CA ASP A 167 7.10 20.46 5.21
C ASP A 167 6.86 18.97 4.89
N LYS A 168 7.97 18.22 4.90
CA LYS A 168 7.96 16.77 4.67
C LYS A 168 7.34 16.01 5.85
N VAL A 169 7.60 16.44 7.08
CA VAL A 169 7.16 15.76 8.30
C VAL A 169 5.65 15.85 8.44
N GLU A 170 5.07 17.01 8.16
CA GLU A 170 3.63 17.24 8.21
C GLU A 170 2.88 16.36 7.20
N VAL A 171 3.36 16.28 5.95
CA VAL A 171 2.78 15.39 4.94
C VAL A 171 2.93 13.93 5.31
N GLU A 172 4.08 13.52 5.82
CA GLU A 172 4.25 12.12 6.23
C GLU A 172 3.24 11.73 7.31
N ARG A 173 2.94 12.62 8.27
CA ARG A 173 1.91 12.42 9.29
C ARG A 173 0.51 12.38 8.69
N ALA A 174 0.14 13.39 7.89
CA ALA A 174 -1.17 13.47 7.24
C ALA A 174 -1.42 12.23 6.34
N MET A 175 -0.42 11.82 5.58
CA MET A 175 -0.50 10.62 4.73
C MET A 175 -0.56 9.32 5.52
N SER A 176 0.06 9.25 6.70
CA SER A 176 -0.07 8.08 7.58
C SER A 176 -1.49 7.96 8.15
N VAL A 177 -2.09 9.08 8.56
CA VAL A 177 -3.49 9.14 8.99
C VAL A 177 -4.42 8.75 7.84
N LEU A 178 -4.16 9.29 6.65
CA LEU A 178 -4.97 9.02 5.47
C LEU A 178 -4.89 7.55 5.03
N GLU A 179 -3.68 6.99 4.91
CA GLU A 179 -3.47 5.57 4.60
C GLU A 179 -4.18 4.67 5.62
N THR A 180 -4.06 4.99 6.91
CA THR A 180 -4.72 4.24 7.98
C THR A 180 -6.24 4.34 7.88
N GLY A 181 -6.80 5.54 7.68
CA GLY A 181 -8.24 5.72 7.52
C GLY A 181 -8.80 5.02 6.28
N VAL A 182 -8.08 5.06 5.16
CA VAL A 182 -8.46 4.34 3.94
C VAL A 182 -8.37 2.83 4.15
N TRP A 183 -7.33 2.35 4.85
CA TRP A 183 -7.20 0.94 5.22
C TRP A 183 -8.37 0.48 6.11
N ASP A 184 -8.70 1.24 7.14
CA ASP A 184 -9.79 0.92 8.08
C ASP A 184 -11.16 0.91 7.36
N HIS A 185 -11.36 1.84 6.41
CA HIS A 185 -12.59 1.94 5.63
C HIS A 185 -12.72 0.82 4.60
N LEU A 186 -11.68 0.58 3.81
CA LEU A 186 -11.71 -0.35 2.67
C LEU A 186 -11.40 -1.80 3.05
N ARG A 187 -10.82 -2.04 4.23
CA ARG A 187 -10.57 -3.37 4.79
C ARG A 187 -9.84 -4.28 3.78
N PRO A 188 -8.61 -3.95 3.39
CA PRO A 188 -7.92 -4.67 2.33
C PRO A 188 -7.55 -6.09 2.76
N LEU A 189 -7.65 -7.04 1.83
CA LEU A 189 -7.29 -8.44 2.04
C LEU A 189 -5.81 -8.60 2.42
N LEU A 190 -4.94 -7.74 1.90
CA LEU A 190 -3.49 -7.81 2.05
C LEU A 190 -2.91 -6.49 2.60
N GLY A 191 -1.71 -6.58 3.17
CA GLY A 191 -1.00 -5.46 3.78
C GLY A 191 -1.32 -5.28 5.26
N ARG A 192 -0.53 -4.42 5.91
CA ARG A 192 -0.70 -4.07 7.32
C ARG A 192 -1.47 -2.77 7.42
N ARG A 193 -2.26 -2.62 8.48
CA ARG A 193 -2.72 -1.32 8.94
C ARG A 193 -1.52 -0.42 9.21
N GLY A 194 -1.63 0.87 8.90
CA GLY A 194 -0.57 1.87 8.90
C GLY A 194 0.02 2.24 10.27
N ASP A 195 0.37 1.25 11.09
CA ASP A 195 1.15 1.44 12.31
C ASP A 195 2.46 0.67 12.17
N ARG A 196 3.55 1.41 11.96
CA ARG A 196 4.90 0.92 12.19
C ARG A 196 5.21 0.98 13.68
#